data_AF-A0AAQ2XKP8-F1
#
_entry.id   AF-A0AAQ2XKP8-F1
#
_cell.length_a   1.000
_cell.length_b   1.000
_cell.length_c   1.000
_cell.angle_alpha   90.00
_cell.angle_beta   90.00
_cell.angle_gamma   90.00
#
_symmetry.space_group_name_H-M   'P 1'
#
loop_
_entity.id
_entity.type
_entity.pdbx_description
1 polymer ?
#
loop_
_entity_poly.entity_id
_entity_poly.type
_entity_poly.pdbx_seq_one_letter_code
_entity_poly.pdbx_strand_id
1 'polypeptide(L)' 'MTTNNYLSHKLITARDLQKIGFTPYRSKMIIRTAKAELVKKGYVMYDNPRLGDVPPEIVAEITGVSLLDLRGAISNEEK' A
#
# COMPACT_ATOMS: atom_id res chain seq x y z
N MET A 1 -5.69 -14.13 28.43
CA MET A 1 -5.23 -12.88 27.81
C MET A 1 -4.80 -13.19 26.39
N THR A 2 -5.77 -13.30 25.47
CA THR A 2 -5.46 -13.58 24.07
C THR A 2 -5.24 -12.24 23.40
N THR A 3 -3.99 -11.82 23.27
CA THR A 3 -3.62 -10.72 22.39
C THR A 3 -3.87 -11.17 20.95
N ASN A 4 -5.13 -11.05 20.50
CA ASN A 4 -5.43 -10.91 19.09
C ASN A 4 -4.81 -9.59 18.67
N ASN A 5 -3.50 -9.65 18.41
CA ASN A 5 -2.81 -8.65 17.65
C ASN A 5 -3.38 -8.77 16.23
N TYR A 6 -4.55 -8.16 16.02
CA TYR A 6 -4.96 -7.61 14.74
C TYR A 6 -3.87 -6.59 14.41
N LEU A 7 -2.71 -7.09 13.97
CA LEU A 7 -1.68 -6.32 13.31
C LEU A 7 -2.45 -5.59 12.24
N SER A 8 -2.70 -4.31 12.51
CA SER A 8 -3.35 -3.39 11.61
C SER A 8 -2.57 -3.51 10.30
N HIS A 9 -3.04 -4.35 9.38
CA HIS A 9 -2.49 -4.48 8.04
C HIS A 9 -2.94 -3.23 7.32
N LYS A 10 -2.34 -2.11 7.73
CA LYS A 10 -2.73 -0.79 7.28
C LYS A 10 -2.29 -0.71 5.82
N LEU A 11 -3.30 -0.57 4.97
CA LEU A 11 -3.14 -0.47 3.53
C LEU A 11 -2.44 0.85 3.21
N ILE A 12 -1.69 0.86 2.11
CA ILE A 12 -0.94 2.03 1.67
C ILE A 12 -1.73 2.78 0.59
N THR A 13 -1.79 4.11 0.73
CA THR A 13 -2.43 4.98 -0.25
C THR A 13 -1.40 5.71 -1.10
N ALA A 14 -1.85 6.32 -2.21
CA ALA A 14 -1.00 7.21 -3.01
C ALA A 14 -0.45 8.41 -2.22
N ARG A 15 -1.08 8.81 -1.11
CA ARG A 15 -0.60 9.89 -0.25
C ARG A 15 0.57 9.42 0.61
N ASP A 16 0.53 8.19 1.10
CA ASP A 16 1.62 7.64 1.91
C ASP A 16 2.88 7.43 1.07
N LEU A 17 2.73 7.03 -0.19
CA LEU A 17 3.84 7.01 -1.15
C LEU A 17 4.45 8.40 -1.37
N GLN A 18 3.64 9.45 -1.38
CA GLN A 18 4.16 10.82 -1.48
C GLN A 18 4.95 11.23 -0.24
N LYS A 19 4.55 10.79 0.96
CA LYS A 19 5.31 11.04 2.20
C LYS A 19 6.70 10.37 2.16
N ILE A 20 6.85 9.27 1.42
CA ILE A 20 8.13 8.56 1.22
C ILE A 20 9.03 9.28 0.20
N GLY A 21 8.48 10.21 -0.58
CA GLY A 21 9.24 10.98 -1.58
C GLY A 21 8.91 10.63 -3.04
N PHE A 22 7.89 9.80 -3.29
CA PHE A 22 7.41 9.61 -4.65
C PHE A 22 6.63 10.84 -5.15
N THR A 23 6.78 11.18 -6.43
CA THR A 23 5.97 12.26 -7.02
C THR A 23 4.48 11.87 -7.03
N PRO A 24 3.55 12.85 -7.03
CA PRO A 24 2.12 12.56 -7.07
C PRO A 24 1.71 11.67 -8.24
N TYR A 25 2.35 11.86 -9.40
CA TYR A 25 2.13 11.04 -10.59
C TYR A 25 2.62 9.60 -10.42
N ARG A 26 3.88 9.41 -9.97
CA ARG A 26 4.43 8.07 -9.72
C ARG A 26 3.63 7.33 -8.67
N SER A 27 3.21 8.00 -7.61
CA SER A 27 2.42 7.40 -6.54
C SER A 27 1.10 6.83 -7.05
N LYS A 28 0.34 7.60 -7.84
CA LYS A 28 -0.91 7.13 -8.47
C LYS A 28 -0.65 5.98 -9.45
N MET A 29 0.43 6.05 -10.21
CA MET A 29 0.81 4.99 -11.14
C MET A 29 1.12 3.68 -10.40
N ILE A 30 1.89 3.74 -9.31
CA ILE A 30 2.22 2.58 -8.48
C ILE A 30 0.95 1.92 -7.94
N ILE A 31 0.02 2.69 -7.37
CA ILE A 31 -1.26 2.14 -6.88
C ILE A 31 -2.04 1.45 -8.01
N ARG A 32 -2.09 2.05 -9.20
CA ARG A 32 -2.79 1.47 -10.35
C ARG A 32 -2.15 0.16 -10.82
N THR A 33 -0.82 0.12 -10.87
CA THR A 33 -0.08 -1.11 -11.21
C THR A 33 -0.28 -2.18 -10.14
N ALA A 34 -0.21 -1.81 -8.85
CA ALA A 34 -0.42 -2.72 -7.73
C ALA A 34 -1.81 -3.37 -7.77
N LYS A 35 -2.86 -2.59 -8.05
CA LYS A 35 -4.20 -3.13 -8.27
C LYS A 35 -4.25 -4.10 -9.43
N ALA A 36 -3.65 -3.76 -10.56
CA ALA A 36 -3.66 -4.63 -11.74
C ALA A 36 -2.97 -5.97 -11.44
N GLU A 37 -1.85 -5.95 -10.71
CA GLU A 37 -1.17 -7.18 -10.27
C GLU A 37 -2.01 -7.98 -9.26
N LEU A 38 -2.71 -7.32 -8.35
CA LEU A 38 -3.63 -7.99 -7.43
C LEU A 38 -4.79 -8.67 -8.16
N VAL A 39 -5.38 -8.00 -9.15
CA VAL A 39 -6.44 -8.58 -9.99
C VAL A 39 -5.90 -9.80 -10.76
N LYS A 40 -4.69 -9.72 -11.31
CA LYS A 40 -4.02 -10.87 -11.97
C LYS A 40 -3.77 -12.04 -11.01
N LYS A 41 -3.44 -11.76 -9.74
CA LYS A 41 -3.27 -12.76 -8.68
C LYS A 41 -4.61 -13.36 -8.19
N GLY A 42 -5.75 -12.90 -8.71
CA GLY A 42 -7.09 -13.42 -8.41
C GLY A 42 -7.90 -12.56 -7.43
N TYR A 43 -7.36 -11.43 -6.98
CA TYR A 43 -8.04 -10.52 -6.05
C TYR A 43 -8.95 -9.53 -6.78
N VAL A 44 -10.12 -10.02 -7.22
CA VAL A 44 -11.09 -9.27 -8.04
C VAL A 44 -11.60 -7.97 -7.40
N MET A 45 -11.57 -7.85 -6.06
CA MET A 45 -12.01 -6.64 -5.36
C MET A 45 -11.17 -5.39 -5.68
N TYR A 46 -9.92 -5.57 -6.14
CA TYR A 46 -9.04 -4.45 -6.48
C TYR A 46 -9.32 -3.83 -7.86
N ASP A 47 -10.21 -4.44 -8.66
CA ASP A 47 -10.70 -3.87 -9.92
C ASP A 47 -11.62 -2.66 -9.69
N ASN A 48 -12.06 -2.43 -8.45
CA ASN A 48 -12.91 -1.28 -8.12
C ASN A 48 -12.13 0.06 -8.22
N PRO A 49 -12.59 1.03 -9.03
CA PRO A 49 -11.97 2.36 -9.11
C PRO A 49 -11.99 3.16 -7.81
N ARG A 50 -12.95 2.91 -6.91
CA ARG A 50 -13.13 3.66 -5.65
C ARG A 50 -12.16 3.24 -4.55
N LEU A 51 -11.55 2.07 -4.67
CA LEU A 51 -10.58 1.56 -3.69
C LEU A 51 -9.26 2.35 -3.87
N GLY A 52 -8.78 3.07 -2.86
CA GLY A 52 -7.63 3.98 -3.00
C GLY A 52 -6.31 3.37 -2.53
N ASP A 53 -6.38 2.14 -2.06
CA ASP A 53 -5.52 1.55 -1.07
C ASP A 53 -5.16 0.12 -1.48
N VAL A 54 -3.91 -0.27 -1.24
CA VAL A 54 -3.36 -1.57 -1.60
C VAL A 54 -2.46 -2.08 -0.48
N PRO A 55 -2.16 -3.39 -0.43
CA PRO A 55 -1.22 -3.92 0.54
C PRO A 55 0.22 -3.42 0.24
N PRO A 56 1.00 -3.01 1.27
CA PRO A 56 2.38 -2.57 1.08
C PRO A 56 3.27 -3.67 0.51
N GLU A 57 2.92 -4.95 0.69
CA GLU A 57 3.63 -6.12 0.15
C GLU A 57 3.75 -6.05 -1.37
N ILE A 58 2.65 -5.75 -2.05
CA ILE A 58 2.61 -5.65 -3.52
C ILE A 58 3.35 -4.40 -4.00
N VAL A 59 3.28 -3.32 -3.24
CA VAL A 59 3.98 -2.08 -3.57
C VAL A 59 5.50 -2.26 -3.48
N ALA A 60 5.99 -2.97 -2.46
CA ALA A 60 7.40 -3.32 -2.34
C ALA A 60 7.86 -4.19 -3.52
N GLU A 61 7.06 -5.17 -3.93
CA GLU A 61 7.33 -6.04 -5.09
C GLU A 61 7.48 -5.24 -6.39
N ILE A 62 6.63 -4.23 -6.61
CA ILE A 62 6.64 -3.41 -7.84
C ILE A 62 7.77 -2.38 -7.84
N THR A 63 8.04 -1.76 -6.69
CA THR A 63 8.95 -0.61 -6.60
C THR A 63 10.38 -0.98 -6.22
N GLY A 64 10.60 -2.16 -5.63
CA GLY A 64 11.87 -2.58 -5.05
C GLY A 64 12.20 -1.87 -3.72
N VAL A 65 11.27 -1.08 -3.17
CA VAL A 65 11.43 -0.40 -1.88
C VAL A 65 11.24 -1.40 -0.74
N SER A 66 11.98 -1.21 0.36
CA SER A 66 11.86 -2.10 1.51
C SER A 66 10.48 -1.97 2.18
N LEU A 67 9.94 -3.10 2.66
CA LEU A 67 8.69 -3.08 3.42
C LEU A 67 8.80 -2.27 4.71
N LEU A 68 10.01 -2.14 5.26
CA LEU A 68 10.25 -1.35 6.47
C LEU A 68 10.04 0.14 6.19
N ASP A 69 10.52 0.65 5.07
CA ASP A 69 10.34 2.05 4.68
C ASP A 69 8.85 2.36 4.42
N LEU A 70 8.15 1.44 3.75
CA LEU A 70 6.71 1.57 3.51
C LEU A 70 5.92 1.55 4.82
N ARG A 71 6.24 0.65 5.76
CA ARG A 71 5.61 0.59 7.08
C ARG A 71 5.92 1.82 7.92
N GLY A 72 7.14 2.37 7.82
CA GLY A 72 7.53 3.61 8.49
C GLY A 72 6.64 4.79 8.10
N ALA A 73 6.28 4.91 6.82
CA ALA A 73 5.36 5.96 6.34
C ALA A 73 3.94 5.83 6.90
N ILE A 74 3.53 4.60 7.18
CA ILE A 74 2.20 4.23 7.67
C ILE A 74 2.06 4.43 9.19
N SER A 75 3.19 4.38 9.91
CA SER A 75 3.29 4.41 11.38
C SER A 75 3.20 5.81 12.01
N ASN A 76 3.28 6.88 11.21
CA ASN A 76 3.38 8.26 11.72
C ASN A 76 2.01 8.92 11.98
N GLU A 77 1.09 8.24 12.67
CA GLU A 77 -0.22 8.79 13.11
C GLU A 77 -0.52 8.48 14.58
N GLU A 78 0.51 8.44 15.44
CA GLU A 78 0.34 8.69 16.89
C GLU A 78 1.05 10.00 17.25
N LYS A 79 0.39 11.12 16.99
CA LYS A 79 0.62 12.36 17.74
C LYS A 79 -0.61 13.25 17.74
#